data_AF-A0A8H7T131-F1
#
_entry.id   AF-A0A8H7T131-F1
#
_cell.length_a   1.000
_cell.length_b   1.000
_cell.length_c   1.000
_cell.angle_alpha   90.00
_cell.angle_beta   90.00
_cell.angle_gamma   90.00
#
_symmetry.space_group_name_H-M   'P 1'
#
loop_
_entity.id
_entity.type
_entity.pdbx_description
1 polymer ?
#
loop_
_entity_poly.entity_id
_entity_poly.type
_entity_poly.pdbx_seq_one_letter_code
_entity_poly.pdbx_strand_id
1 'polypeptide(L)'
;MGKKARTKRLPSEINWLRNNGRNISHIDFFNFFKSYNTRRAQARFLAVVDFVEDEDLKKKLVDDYNEWRSKKNSRDFWKQRNQQVSQLGIENSPPPQQNDNGSSSRTTTTTTTTTTTTTVESVETISLEDAKAIIAENMTPANNHNKYSNSLSQFKSDIFESLETPLTYESHLQQLLALSNILYIEKNSFYPGLQNYFEESIKTIRQTTYNSFGFNQLHHKFPMDVMMTLITITNDINRGSVSRMQAESKILSLINDSTNKIMIRLLQLIKSMVESLPFINQKKEIKEFELCTRYLQPCFQKLFDCDENQFIFKWLNTSCFSDTDVDPNQNRPDGLIEDDHKAIGYIEVKSIKHVKNHKKINLDLHRLCTFSKAGAAKYNLKHMFQIMAVGKFTIIKITLCILKLFFFFIFLGTNVQFNISEAMDDILMVLELDCIRFPLSLDELPQLVPYLDRLYNVVEVIHYLCYTSNTFTISNSFKPALDAKVIKAIMEKSTDRTRENPFYHPHH
;
A
#
# COMPACT_ATOMS: atom_id res chain seq x y z
N MET A 1 29.37 -31.74 -32.50
CA MET A 1 29.86 -31.32 -31.16
C MET A 1 28.68 -31.14 -30.23
N GLY A 2 28.64 -31.81 -29.07
CA GLY A 2 27.56 -31.64 -28.09
C GLY A 2 27.76 -30.38 -27.22
N LYS A 3 26.74 -29.54 -27.10
CA LYS A 3 26.76 -28.39 -26.18
C LYS A 3 26.64 -28.90 -24.74
N LYS A 4 27.72 -28.81 -23.95
CA LYS A 4 27.67 -29.11 -22.49
C LYS A 4 26.61 -28.22 -21.83
N ALA A 5 25.71 -28.82 -21.07
CA ALA A 5 24.73 -28.08 -20.28
C ALA A 5 25.46 -27.18 -19.26
N ARG A 6 25.07 -25.90 -19.17
CA ARG A 6 25.55 -25.01 -18.12
C ARG A 6 24.97 -25.49 -16.78
N THR A 7 25.82 -26.05 -15.93
CA THR A 7 25.50 -26.32 -14.52
C THR A 7 25.06 -25.01 -13.86
N LYS A 8 23.86 -25.00 -13.26
CA LYS A 8 23.38 -23.87 -12.46
C LYS A 8 24.39 -23.62 -11.34
N ARG A 9 24.96 -22.41 -11.26
CA ARG A 9 25.80 -22.02 -10.11
C ARG A 9 24.92 -22.09 -8.85
N LEU A 10 25.31 -22.93 -7.90
CA LEU A 10 24.75 -22.91 -6.55
C LEU A 10 25.06 -21.54 -5.90
N PRO A 11 24.21 -21.07 -4.94
CA PRO A 11 24.50 -19.90 -4.13
C PRO A 11 25.92 -19.96 -3.52
N SER A 12 26.57 -18.81 -3.41
CA SER A 12 27.94 -18.70 -2.86
C SER A 12 28.06 -19.33 -1.47
N GLU A 13 27.00 -19.22 -0.67
CA GLU A 13 26.91 -19.74 0.68
C GLU A 13 26.88 -21.29 0.72
N ILE A 14 26.26 -21.94 -0.27
CA ILE A 14 26.22 -23.41 -0.39
C ILE A 14 27.57 -23.95 -0.93
N ASN A 15 28.25 -23.20 -1.80
CA ASN A 15 29.61 -23.54 -2.20
C ASN A 15 30.60 -23.37 -1.03
N TRP A 16 30.43 -22.35 -0.18
CA TRP A 16 31.21 -22.21 1.05
C TRP A 16 30.99 -23.39 2.00
N LEU A 17 29.74 -23.81 2.21
CA LEU A 17 29.41 -24.97 3.05
C LEU A 17 30.14 -26.23 2.58
N ARG A 18 30.05 -26.53 1.27
CA ARG A 18 30.75 -27.67 0.65
C ARG A 18 32.27 -27.62 0.79
N ASN A 19 32.87 -26.44 0.80
CA ASN A 19 34.32 -26.27 0.89
C ASN A 19 34.86 -26.37 2.34
N ASN A 20 34.03 -26.16 3.37
CA ASN A 20 34.44 -26.22 4.78
C ASN A 20 34.05 -27.54 5.47
N GLY A 21 33.16 -28.34 4.86
CA GLY A 21 32.87 -29.70 5.28
C GLY A 21 32.27 -29.77 6.70
N ARG A 22 32.94 -30.47 7.62
CA ARG A 22 32.52 -30.57 9.03
C ARG A 22 33.09 -29.45 9.93
N ASN A 23 34.08 -28.68 9.47
CA ASN A 23 34.70 -27.61 10.24
C ASN A 23 33.96 -26.28 10.02
N ILE A 24 32.65 -26.29 10.27
CA ILE A 24 31.79 -25.11 10.13
C ILE A 24 31.84 -24.30 11.43
N SER A 25 31.98 -22.98 11.30
CA SER A 25 31.97 -22.03 12.40
C SER A 25 31.20 -20.79 11.97
N HIS A 26 30.35 -20.26 12.85
CA HIS A 26 29.61 -19.04 12.57
C HIS A 26 30.55 -17.84 12.40
N ILE A 27 31.64 -17.78 13.17
CA ILE A 27 32.66 -16.72 13.07
C ILE A 27 33.31 -16.74 11.68
N ASP A 28 33.68 -17.92 11.19
CA ASP A 28 34.37 -18.06 9.90
C ASP A 28 33.42 -17.82 8.72
N PHE A 29 32.16 -18.24 8.83
CA PHE A 29 31.11 -17.87 7.88
C PHE A 29 30.93 -16.34 7.81
N PHE A 30 30.83 -15.66 8.96
CA PHE A 30 30.73 -14.21 8.99
C PHE A 30 31.98 -13.55 8.38
N ASN A 31 33.18 -14.01 8.75
CA ASN A 31 34.45 -13.44 8.29
C ASN A 31 34.72 -13.66 6.80
N PHE A 32 34.19 -14.74 6.20
CA PHE A 32 34.21 -14.95 4.76
C PHE A 32 33.24 -13.99 4.04
N PHE A 33 31.98 -13.92 4.48
CA PHE A 33 30.97 -13.06 3.88
C PHE A 33 31.03 -11.61 4.42
N LYS A 34 32.17 -10.94 4.25
CA LYS A 34 32.42 -9.57 4.77
C LYS A 34 31.37 -8.54 4.35
N SER A 35 30.85 -8.63 3.13
CA SER A 35 29.82 -7.73 2.58
C SER A 35 28.42 -7.92 3.19
N TYR A 36 28.21 -8.91 4.05
CA TYR A 36 26.95 -9.06 4.78
C TYR A 36 26.96 -8.25 6.08
N ASN A 37 26.00 -7.33 6.21
CA ASN A 37 25.66 -6.71 7.49
C ASN A 37 25.19 -7.74 8.53
N THR A 38 25.22 -7.37 9.81
CA THR A 38 24.92 -8.27 10.94
C THR A 38 23.64 -9.09 10.76
N ARG A 39 22.52 -8.46 10.38
CA ARG A 39 21.22 -9.13 10.22
C ARG A 39 21.22 -10.11 9.05
N ARG A 40 21.80 -9.73 7.91
CA ARG A 40 21.95 -10.58 6.72
C ARG A 40 22.89 -11.76 7.01
N ALA A 41 24.00 -11.53 7.68
CA ALA A 41 24.99 -12.55 8.02
C ALA A 41 24.40 -13.63 8.95
N GLN A 42 23.72 -13.21 10.02
CA GLN A 42 23.06 -14.12 10.97
C GLN A 42 21.94 -14.95 10.30
N ALA A 43 21.05 -14.30 9.54
CA ALA A 43 19.97 -14.99 8.84
C ALA A 43 20.49 -15.98 7.76
N ARG A 44 21.59 -15.62 7.07
CA ARG A 44 22.22 -16.50 6.07
C ARG A 44 22.98 -17.66 6.71
N PHE A 45 23.61 -17.49 7.88
CA PHE A 45 24.25 -18.59 8.59
C PHE A 45 23.24 -19.68 8.97
N LEU A 46 22.13 -19.30 9.61
CA LEU A 46 21.08 -20.25 10.00
C LEU A 46 20.48 -20.97 8.78
N ALA A 47 20.14 -20.22 7.73
CA ALA A 47 19.65 -20.78 6.47
C ALA A 47 20.68 -21.66 5.70
N VAL A 48 21.97 -21.61 6.07
CA VAL A 48 23.03 -22.47 5.52
C VAL A 48 23.21 -23.72 6.39
N VAL A 49 23.11 -23.59 7.71
CA VAL A 49 23.08 -24.71 8.67
C VAL A 49 21.87 -25.63 8.41
N ASP A 50 20.76 -25.09 7.89
CA ASP A 50 19.63 -25.92 7.43
C ASP A 50 19.94 -26.89 6.28
N PHE A 51 21.03 -26.70 5.55
CA PHE A 51 21.52 -27.63 4.50
C PHE A 51 22.61 -28.61 4.99
N VAL A 52 22.84 -28.70 6.30
CA VAL A 52 23.73 -29.72 6.89
C VAL A 52 22.95 -31.02 7.06
N GLU A 53 23.39 -32.09 6.39
CA GLU A 53 22.75 -33.43 6.40
C GLU A 53 22.97 -34.22 7.72
N ASP A 54 23.90 -33.75 8.55
CA ASP A 54 24.32 -34.34 9.83
C ASP A 54 23.58 -33.62 10.97
N GLU A 55 22.46 -34.18 11.45
CA GLU A 55 21.56 -33.51 12.41
C GLU A 55 22.21 -33.21 13.78
N ASP A 56 23.14 -34.05 14.25
CA ASP A 56 23.89 -33.80 15.49
C ASP A 56 24.84 -32.60 15.30
N LEU A 57 25.57 -32.54 14.18
CA LEU A 57 26.38 -31.37 13.82
C LEU A 57 25.51 -30.12 13.61
N LYS A 58 24.37 -30.24 12.93
CA LYS A 58 23.41 -29.16 12.68
C LYS A 58 22.92 -28.56 13.99
N LYS A 59 22.47 -29.39 14.93
CA LYS A 59 22.04 -28.98 16.26
C LYS A 59 23.18 -28.27 17.00
N LYS A 60 24.38 -28.86 17.04
CA LYS A 60 25.55 -28.26 17.68
C LYS A 60 25.86 -26.87 17.11
N LEU A 61 25.82 -26.69 15.79
CA LEU A 61 26.08 -25.40 15.14
C LEU A 61 25.06 -24.32 15.49
N VAL A 62 23.80 -24.70 15.74
CA VAL A 62 22.75 -23.79 16.23
C VAL A 62 22.98 -23.45 17.70
N ASP A 63 23.31 -24.44 18.54
CA ASP A 63 23.55 -24.24 19.98
C ASP A 63 24.81 -23.39 20.22
N ASP A 64 25.94 -23.70 19.57
CA ASP A 64 27.20 -22.93 19.62
C ASP A 64 26.97 -21.46 19.20
N TYR A 65 26.16 -21.23 18.16
CA TYR A 65 25.81 -19.87 17.70
C TYR A 65 24.90 -19.13 18.68
N ASN A 66 23.88 -19.78 19.24
CA ASN A 66 22.98 -19.17 20.21
C ASN A 66 23.71 -18.81 21.51
N GLU A 67 24.58 -19.69 21.99
CA GLU A 67 25.39 -19.44 23.19
C GLU A 67 26.36 -18.27 22.95
N TRP A 68 27.07 -18.22 21.81
CA TRP A 68 27.90 -17.08 21.42
C TRP A 68 27.11 -15.78 21.31
N ARG A 69 25.93 -15.80 20.67
CA ARG A 69 25.06 -14.63 20.48
C ARG A 69 24.61 -13.99 21.80
N SER A 70 24.48 -14.76 22.87
CA SER A 70 24.14 -14.24 24.21
C SER A 70 25.33 -13.56 24.91
N LYS A 71 26.56 -14.03 24.65
CA LYS A 71 27.79 -13.55 25.30
C LYS A 71 28.20 -12.14 24.83
N LYS A 72 28.90 -11.40 25.69
CA LYS A 72 29.35 -10.01 25.43
C LYS A 72 30.27 -9.92 24.20
N ASN A 73 31.16 -10.89 24.02
CA ASN A 73 32.12 -10.94 22.91
C ASN A 73 31.47 -10.90 21.52
N SER A 74 30.24 -11.39 21.34
CA SER A 74 29.52 -11.25 20.06
C SER A 74 29.19 -9.79 19.73
N ARG A 75 28.79 -8.99 20.72
CA ARG A 75 28.52 -7.54 20.55
C ARG A 75 29.80 -6.77 20.23
N ASP A 76 30.91 -7.14 20.85
CA ASP A 76 32.21 -6.51 20.61
C ASP A 76 32.79 -6.93 19.23
N PHE A 77 32.61 -8.19 18.80
CA PHE A 77 32.91 -8.65 17.43
C PHE A 77 32.15 -7.87 16.36
N TRP A 78 30.82 -7.69 16.50
CA TRP A 78 30.04 -6.94 15.51
C TRP A 78 30.43 -5.46 15.46
N LYS A 79 30.81 -4.83 16.59
CA LYS A 79 31.37 -3.47 16.60
C LYS A 79 32.68 -3.39 15.81
N GLN A 80 33.64 -4.25 16.13
CA GLN A 80 34.95 -4.28 15.48
C GLN A 80 34.84 -4.54 13.97
N ARG A 81 34.01 -5.52 13.58
CA ARG A 81 33.73 -5.83 12.17
C ARG A 81 33.12 -4.64 11.43
N ASN A 82 32.12 -3.98 12.02
CA ASN A 82 31.46 -2.86 11.35
C ASN A 82 32.43 -1.67 11.18
N GLN A 83 33.30 -1.42 12.16
CA GLN A 83 34.39 -0.43 12.03
C GLN A 83 35.35 -0.77 10.89
N GLN A 84 35.76 -2.04 10.75
CA GLN A 84 36.62 -2.49 9.63
C GLN A 84 35.93 -2.33 8.26
N VAL A 85 34.63 -2.60 8.17
CA VAL A 85 33.86 -2.40 6.93
C VAL A 85 33.74 -0.92 6.57
N SER A 86 33.56 -0.03 7.57
CA SER A 86 33.60 1.42 7.35
C SER A 86 34.98 1.92 6.90
N GLN A 87 36.08 1.38 7.44
CA GLN A 87 37.44 1.76 7.05
C GLN A 87 37.77 1.37 5.60
N LEU A 88 37.38 0.16 5.17
CA LEU A 88 37.54 -0.31 3.78
C LEU A 88 36.72 0.52 2.76
N GLY A 89 35.73 1.28 3.21
CA GLY A 89 35.00 2.24 2.36
C GLY A 89 35.77 3.54 2.09
N ILE A 90 36.78 3.87 2.89
CA ILE A 90 37.47 5.17 2.87
C ILE A 90 38.76 5.13 2.02
N GLU A 91 39.47 3.99 1.98
CA GLU A 91 40.73 3.84 1.22
C GLU A 91 40.59 3.99 -0.31
N ASN A 92 39.36 4.01 -0.85
CA ASN A 92 39.09 4.13 -2.29
C ASN A 92 38.73 5.56 -2.74
N SER A 93 39.04 6.59 -1.93
CA SER A 93 38.82 8.00 -2.27
C SER A 93 40.15 8.80 -2.28
N PRO A 94 40.36 9.73 -3.22
CA PRO A 94 41.55 10.58 -3.22
C PRO A 94 41.53 11.55 -2.02
N PRO A 95 42.69 11.87 -1.41
CA PRO A 95 42.74 12.60 -0.15
C PRO A 95 42.40 14.10 -0.31
N PRO A 96 41.41 14.62 0.45
CA PRO A 96 41.27 16.04 0.70
C PRO A 96 42.44 16.56 1.57
N GLN A 97 42.75 17.85 1.47
CA GLN A 97 43.85 18.46 2.20
C GLN A 97 43.56 18.55 3.72
N GLN A 98 44.62 18.43 4.53
CA GLN A 98 44.56 18.64 5.97
C GLN A 98 44.20 20.09 6.31
N ASN A 99 43.47 20.27 7.39
CA ASN A 99 43.65 21.41 8.29
C ASN A 99 43.46 20.89 9.73
N ASP A 100 44.47 21.10 10.57
CA ASP A 100 44.46 20.62 11.95
C ASP A 100 43.58 21.49 12.85
N ASN A 101 42.88 20.85 13.79
CA ASN A 101 42.95 21.18 15.22
C ASN A 101 42.25 20.08 16.02
N GLY A 102 42.78 19.75 17.21
CA GLY A 102 42.33 18.59 18.00
C GLY A 102 42.33 18.81 19.51
N SER A 103 42.29 17.71 20.26
CA SER A 103 42.06 17.64 21.72
C SER A 103 40.59 17.93 22.13
N SER A 104 40.02 17.34 23.20
CA SER A 104 40.60 16.45 24.21
C SER A 104 39.61 15.41 24.78
N SER A 105 40.07 14.54 25.68
CA SER A 105 39.30 13.40 26.23
C SER A 105 38.86 13.55 27.70
N ARG A 106 37.62 13.15 28.02
CA ARG A 106 37.21 12.40 29.25
C ARG A 106 35.70 12.05 29.16
N THR A 107 35.14 10.86 29.45
CA THR A 107 35.15 9.95 30.64
C THR A 107 34.72 10.65 31.95
N THR A 108 33.77 10.16 32.78
CA THR A 108 33.33 8.77 33.06
C THR A 108 31.95 8.75 33.78
N THR A 109 31.24 7.60 33.79
CA THR A 109 30.14 7.20 34.73
C THR A 109 28.81 8.01 34.65
N THR A 110 27.63 7.46 34.95
CA THR A 110 27.25 6.61 36.11
C THR A 110 26.17 5.55 35.82
N THR A 111 26.26 4.42 36.54
CA THR A 111 25.30 3.34 36.85
C THR A 111 23.92 3.29 36.17
N THR A 112 23.58 2.12 35.60
CA THR A 112 22.22 1.73 35.21
C THR A 112 21.74 0.54 36.04
N THR A 113 20.52 0.58 36.56
CA THR A 113 19.89 -0.53 37.30
C THR A 113 18.90 -1.30 36.41
N THR A 114 19.08 -2.61 36.34
CA THR A 114 18.22 -3.66 35.73
C THR A 114 16.85 -3.76 36.44
N THR A 115 15.70 -4.22 35.91
CA THR A 115 15.21 -4.77 34.60
C THR A 115 13.64 -4.68 34.63
N THR A 116 12.77 -4.90 33.62
CA THR A 116 12.83 -5.45 32.24
C THR A 116 11.67 -4.87 31.40
N THR A 117 11.87 -4.58 30.10
CA THR A 117 10.79 -4.71 29.10
C THR A 117 11.30 -4.95 27.67
N THR A 118 10.46 -5.60 26.87
CA THR A 118 10.64 -6.01 25.46
C THR A 118 11.28 -4.96 24.54
N THR A 119 12.39 -5.32 23.90
CA THR A 119 13.03 -4.51 22.85
C THR A 119 12.34 -4.71 21.50
N VAL A 120 11.40 -3.81 21.17
CA VAL A 120 11.04 -3.53 19.77
C VAL A 120 12.13 -2.62 19.19
N GLU A 121 12.65 -2.90 18.00
CA GLU A 121 13.63 -2.03 17.34
C GLU A 121 12.99 -0.64 17.13
N SER A 122 13.50 0.37 17.84
CA SER A 122 12.92 1.70 17.86
C SER A 122 13.34 2.49 16.62
N VAL A 123 12.43 2.65 15.67
CA VAL A 123 12.32 3.92 14.92
C VAL A 123 12.35 5.05 15.97
N GLU A 124 13.29 5.98 15.83
CA GLU A 124 13.51 7.10 16.74
C GLU A 124 12.19 7.78 17.09
N THR A 125 11.77 7.63 18.35
CA THR A 125 10.54 8.24 18.86
C THR A 125 10.88 9.62 19.39
N ILE A 126 10.58 10.64 18.59
CA ILE A 126 10.56 12.04 19.04
C ILE A 126 9.49 12.22 20.12
N SER A 127 9.62 13.28 20.92
CA SER A 127 8.62 13.64 21.94
C SER A 127 7.34 14.21 21.32
N LEU A 128 6.29 14.40 22.14
CA LEU A 128 5.08 15.09 21.68
C LEU A 128 5.36 16.57 21.41
N GLU A 129 6.30 17.14 22.15
CA GLU A 129 6.77 18.51 22.08
C GLU A 129 7.55 18.75 20.77
N ASP A 130 8.48 17.86 20.42
CA ASP A 130 9.18 17.85 19.12
C ASP A 130 8.18 17.71 17.96
N ALA A 131 7.21 16.80 18.10
CA ALA A 131 6.18 16.58 17.10
C ALA A 131 5.29 17.83 16.92
N LYS A 132 4.90 18.49 18.02
CA LYS A 132 4.17 19.77 17.98
C LYS A 132 5.01 20.87 17.31
N ALA A 133 6.32 20.93 17.52
CA ALA A 133 7.19 21.91 16.84
C ALA A 133 7.23 21.69 15.31
N ILE A 134 7.42 20.44 14.86
CA ILE A 134 7.42 20.10 13.43
C ILE A 134 6.05 20.35 12.78
N ILE A 135 4.96 20.11 13.51
CA ILE A 135 3.61 20.42 13.04
C ILE A 135 3.42 21.94 12.94
N ALA A 136 3.89 22.73 13.92
CA ALA A 136 3.79 24.20 13.90
C ALA A 136 4.52 24.85 12.70
N GLU A 137 5.67 24.31 12.29
CA GLU A 137 6.34 24.74 11.04
C GLU A 137 5.46 24.47 9.80
N ASN A 138 4.75 23.35 9.79
CA ASN A 138 3.79 23.01 8.74
C ASN A 138 2.51 23.88 8.78
N MET A 139 2.11 24.40 9.95
CA MET A 139 0.93 25.27 10.13
C MET A 139 1.03 26.64 9.46
N THR A 140 2.24 27.15 9.18
CA THR A 140 2.41 28.50 8.58
C THR A 140 1.54 28.68 7.33
N PRO A 141 0.58 29.63 7.32
CA PRO A 141 -0.31 29.84 6.20
C PRO A 141 0.45 30.25 4.94
N ALA A 142 0.15 29.62 3.83
CA ALA A 142 0.47 30.17 2.53
C ALA A 142 -0.52 31.31 2.22
N ASN A 143 -0.05 32.40 1.61
CA ASN A 143 -0.91 33.51 1.14
C ASN A 143 -1.70 33.07 -0.10
N ASN A 144 -2.62 32.12 0.07
CA ASN A 144 -3.32 31.43 -1.02
C ASN A 144 -4.73 31.99 -1.22
N HIS A 145 -5.12 32.12 -2.50
CA HIS A 145 -6.47 32.54 -2.90
C HIS A 145 -7.52 31.41 -2.82
N ASN A 146 -7.10 30.18 -2.50
CA ASN A 146 -7.97 29.01 -2.43
C ASN A 146 -8.72 28.93 -1.09
N LYS A 147 -10.04 29.13 -1.15
CA LYS A 147 -10.96 29.03 0.00
C LYS A 147 -10.79 27.74 0.82
N TYR A 148 -10.51 26.61 0.18
CA TYR A 148 -10.37 25.31 0.87
C TYR A 148 -9.09 25.22 1.72
N SER A 149 -8.02 25.92 1.35
CA SER A 149 -6.77 25.97 2.12
C SER A 149 -6.97 26.70 3.45
N ASN A 150 -7.69 27.82 3.43
CA ASN A 150 -8.02 28.60 4.62
C ASN A 150 -8.93 27.81 5.57
N SER A 151 -10.00 27.19 5.04
CA SER A 151 -10.88 26.27 5.80
C SER A 151 -10.12 25.09 6.42
N LEU A 152 -9.27 24.40 5.65
CA LEU A 152 -8.45 23.31 6.16
C LEU A 152 -7.43 23.79 7.21
N SER A 153 -6.95 25.03 7.10
CA SER A 153 -5.99 25.60 8.03
C SER A 153 -6.61 26.02 9.36
N GLN A 154 -7.86 26.45 9.39
CA GLN A 154 -8.63 26.58 10.63
C GLN A 154 -8.82 25.20 11.29
N PHE A 155 -9.29 24.18 10.53
CA PHE A 155 -9.46 22.83 11.07
C PHE A 155 -8.15 22.24 11.63
N LYS A 156 -7.01 22.48 10.97
CA LYS A 156 -5.67 22.09 11.48
C LYS A 156 -5.35 22.75 12.84
N SER A 157 -5.64 24.03 13.02
CA SER A 157 -5.38 24.76 14.28
C SER A 157 -6.17 24.16 15.45
N ASP A 158 -7.47 23.94 15.28
CA ASP A 158 -8.32 23.34 16.33
C ASP A 158 -7.85 21.91 16.71
N ILE A 159 -7.36 21.12 15.74
CA ILE A 159 -6.71 19.84 16.01
C ILE A 159 -5.43 20.05 16.82
N PHE A 160 -4.59 21.02 16.43
CA PHE A 160 -3.30 21.30 17.08
C PHE A 160 -3.44 21.74 18.54
N GLU A 161 -4.41 22.60 18.83
CA GLU A 161 -4.73 23.02 20.19
C GLU A 161 -5.26 21.85 21.04
N SER A 162 -5.96 20.89 20.43
CA SER A 162 -6.48 19.69 21.10
C SER A 162 -5.51 18.48 21.14
N LEU A 163 -4.28 18.59 20.61
CA LEU A 163 -3.22 17.56 20.64
C LEU A 163 -2.67 17.21 22.04
N GLU A 164 -3.27 17.69 23.13
CA GLU A 164 -3.10 17.06 24.45
C GLU A 164 -3.80 15.70 24.53
N THR A 165 -4.83 15.48 23.69
CA THR A 165 -5.49 14.17 23.53
C THR A 165 -4.85 13.37 22.40
N PRO A 166 -4.41 12.10 22.62
CA PRO A 166 -3.77 11.32 21.57
C PRO A 166 -4.71 10.95 20.42
N LEU A 167 -4.24 11.10 19.18
CA LEU A 167 -5.03 10.76 17.98
C LEU A 167 -5.02 9.24 17.69
N THR A 168 -6.01 8.76 16.95
CA THR A 168 -6.08 7.35 16.52
C THR A 168 -6.57 7.22 15.08
N TYR A 169 -6.13 6.18 14.36
CA TYR A 169 -6.61 5.94 12.99
C TYR A 169 -8.09 5.55 13.01
N GLU A 170 -8.52 4.85 14.05
CA GLU A 170 -9.88 4.38 14.25
C GLU A 170 -10.91 5.52 14.17
N SER A 171 -10.70 6.62 14.92
CA SER A 171 -11.70 7.71 15.04
C SER A 171 -11.22 9.06 14.47
N HIS A 172 -9.91 9.27 14.27
CA HIS A 172 -9.31 10.58 13.92
C HIS A 172 -8.55 10.57 12.59
N LEU A 173 -8.92 9.70 11.63
CA LEU A 173 -8.24 9.60 10.33
C LEU A 173 -8.24 10.92 9.53
N GLN A 174 -9.37 11.63 9.45
CA GLN A 174 -9.46 12.89 8.71
C GLN A 174 -8.62 14.00 9.37
N GLN A 175 -8.47 13.98 10.69
CA GLN A 175 -7.62 14.89 11.44
C GLN A 175 -6.14 14.63 11.14
N LEU A 176 -5.71 13.36 11.18
CA LEU A 176 -4.34 12.96 10.82
C LEU A 176 -3.97 13.32 9.37
N LEU A 177 -4.92 13.17 8.44
CA LEU A 177 -4.78 13.61 7.05
C LEU A 177 -4.75 15.14 6.92
N ALA A 178 -5.62 15.86 7.62
CA ALA A 178 -5.66 17.33 7.61
C ALA A 178 -4.34 17.94 8.11
N LEU A 179 -3.74 17.38 9.17
CA LEU A 179 -2.41 17.78 9.67
C LEU A 179 -1.28 17.58 8.62
N SER A 180 -1.50 16.77 7.59
CA SER A 180 -0.60 16.61 6.43
C SER A 180 -0.99 17.48 5.21
N ASN A 181 -1.87 18.48 5.38
CA ASN A 181 -2.57 19.21 4.31
C ASN A 181 -3.30 18.29 3.31
N ILE A 182 -3.96 17.22 3.78
CA ILE A 182 -4.77 16.33 2.94
C ILE A 182 -6.26 16.45 3.33
N LEU A 183 -7.09 16.93 2.40
CA LEU A 183 -8.54 17.02 2.55
C LEU A 183 -9.21 15.79 1.91
N TYR A 184 -9.42 14.74 2.69
CA TYR A 184 -10.12 13.52 2.25
C TYR A 184 -11.63 13.66 2.39
N ILE A 185 -12.39 13.34 1.33
CA ILE A 185 -13.86 13.43 1.26
C ILE A 185 -14.45 12.14 0.69
N GLU A 186 -15.15 11.37 1.51
CA GLU A 186 -15.82 10.13 1.11
C GLU A 186 -17.22 10.38 0.53
N LYS A 187 -17.83 9.39 -0.12
CA LYS A 187 -19.11 9.55 -0.85
C LYS A 187 -20.33 9.72 0.06
N ASN A 188 -20.32 9.15 1.27
CA ASN A 188 -21.44 9.23 2.21
C ASN A 188 -21.04 9.62 3.66
N SER A 189 -19.77 9.90 3.90
CA SER A 189 -19.15 9.86 5.24
C SER A 189 -18.09 10.95 5.40
N PHE A 190 -18.08 11.61 6.54
CA PHE A 190 -17.02 12.50 7.00
C PHE A 190 -17.20 12.75 8.51
N TYR A 191 -16.12 13.16 9.19
CA TYR A 191 -16.16 13.64 10.56
C TYR A 191 -17.12 14.84 10.66
N PRO A 192 -18.22 14.78 11.44
CA PRO A 192 -19.26 15.80 11.40
C PRO A 192 -18.76 17.23 11.67
N GLY A 193 -17.79 17.38 12.57
CA GLY A 193 -17.17 18.67 12.88
C GLY A 193 -16.42 19.32 11.71
N LEU A 194 -16.01 18.55 10.68
CA LEU A 194 -15.36 19.09 9.48
C LEU A 194 -16.22 20.14 8.78
N GLN A 195 -17.55 19.99 8.83
CA GLN A 195 -18.48 20.94 8.18
C GLN A 195 -18.43 22.34 8.78
N ASN A 196 -18.00 22.49 10.04
CA ASN A 196 -18.00 23.78 10.74
C ASN A 196 -16.97 24.78 10.17
N TYR A 197 -15.98 24.30 9.40
CA TYR A 197 -14.87 25.10 8.87
C TYR A 197 -15.06 25.52 7.39
N PHE A 198 -16.12 25.04 6.73
CA PHE A 198 -16.38 25.28 5.31
C PHE A 198 -17.73 25.97 5.12
N GLU A 199 -17.72 27.13 4.43
CA GLU A 199 -18.92 27.90 4.06
C GLU A 199 -19.89 27.08 3.19
N GLU A 200 -19.33 26.27 2.29
CA GLU A 200 -20.06 25.33 1.44
C GLU A 200 -20.20 23.97 2.12
N SER A 201 -21.31 23.27 1.85
CA SER A 201 -21.46 21.91 2.38
C SER A 201 -20.41 20.98 1.78
N ILE A 202 -19.89 20.02 2.55
CA ILE A 202 -18.93 19.01 2.03
C ILE A 202 -19.50 18.25 0.82
N LYS A 203 -20.83 18.09 0.76
CA LYS A 203 -21.56 17.54 -0.40
C LYS A 203 -21.51 18.47 -1.62
N THR A 204 -21.65 19.78 -1.41
CA THR A 204 -21.52 20.81 -2.45
C THR A 204 -20.10 20.82 -3.02
N ILE A 205 -19.08 20.86 -2.15
CA ILE A 205 -17.67 20.84 -2.54
C ILE A 205 -17.39 19.62 -3.42
N ARG A 206 -17.75 18.43 -2.95
CA ARG A 206 -17.58 17.19 -3.72
C ARG A 206 -18.33 17.21 -5.06
N GLN A 207 -19.55 17.73 -5.11
CA GLN A 207 -20.30 17.79 -6.37
C GLN A 207 -19.69 18.80 -7.36
N THR A 208 -19.19 19.93 -6.88
CA THR A 208 -18.43 20.89 -7.70
C THR A 208 -17.17 20.23 -8.28
N THR A 209 -16.41 19.50 -7.46
CA THR A 209 -15.20 18.79 -7.91
C THR A 209 -15.51 17.63 -8.87
N TYR A 210 -16.59 16.86 -8.63
CA TYR A 210 -17.09 15.86 -9.58
C TYR A 210 -17.46 16.51 -10.93
N ASN A 211 -18.12 17.67 -10.92
CA ASN A 211 -18.49 18.39 -12.13
C ASN A 211 -17.24 18.85 -12.92
N SER A 212 -16.20 19.38 -12.25
CA SER A 212 -14.95 19.77 -12.90
C SER A 212 -14.13 18.59 -13.43
N PHE A 213 -14.31 17.38 -12.86
CA PHE A 213 -13.73 16.14 -13.37
C PHE A 213 -14.55 15.50 -14.51
N GLY A 214 -15.76 15.98 -14.78
CA GLY A 214 -16.69 15.33 -15.72
C GLY A 214 -17.31 14.02 -15.21
N PHE A 215 -17.24 13.74 -13.91
CA PHE A 215 -17.72 12.48 -13.34
C PHE A 215 -19.25 12.37 -13.40
N ASN A 216 -19.75 11.30 -14.02
CA ASN A 216 -21.17 11.05 -14.31
C ASN A 216 -21.83 12.04 -15.29
N GLN A 217 -21.10 12.54 -16.29
CA GLN A 217 -21.71 13.26 -17.41
C GLN A 217 -22.77 12.39 -18.12
N LEU A 218 -23.98 12.92 -18.31
CA LEU A 218 -25.18 12.15 -18.69
C LEU A 218 -25.09 11.37 -20.01
N HIS A 219 -24.16 11.74 -20.89
CA HIS A 219 -23.98 11.17 -22.23
C HIS A 219 -22.98 10.01 -22.28
N HIS A 220 -22.22 9.79 -21.20
CA HIS A 220 -21.18 8.75 -21.09
C HIS A 220 -21.69 7.64 -20.19
N LYS A 221 -22.01 6.48 -20.77
CA LYS A 221 -22.62 5.31 -20.11
C LYS A 221 -22.21 4.01 -20.75
N PHE A 222 -22.25 2.92 -19.99
CA PHE A 222 -22.02 1.59 -20.52
C PHE A 222 -23.25 1.09 -21.30
N PRO A 223 -23.12 0.59 -22.56
CA PRO A 223 -24.29 0.24 -23.38
C PRO A 223 -25.15 -0.89 -22.77
N MET A 224 -26.46 -0.67 -22.70
CA MET A 224 -27.42 -1.56 -22.04
C MET A 224 -27.54 -2.93 -22.73
N ASP A 225 -27.46 -2.94 -24.07
CA ASP A 225 -27.47 -4.13 -24.92
C ASP A 225 -26.22 -5.00 -24.71
N VAL A 226 -25.04 -4.37 -24.64
CA VAL A 226 -23.77 -5.02 -24.27
C VAL A 226 -23.87 -5.58 -22.85
N MET A 227 -24.40 -4.81 -21.90
CA MET A 227 -24.58 -5.24 -20.51
C MET A 227 -25.51 -6.45 -20.39
N MET A 228 -26.65 -6.44 -21.06
CA MET A 228 -27.58 -7.58 -21.11
C MET A 228 -26.96 -8.81 -21.78
N THR A 229 -26.11 -8.61 -22.79
CA THR A 229 -25.36 -9.70 -23.45
C THR A 229 -24.31 -10.29 -22.51
N LEU A 230 -23.59 -9.47 -21.74
CA LEU A 230 -22.66 -9.94 -20.69
C LEU A 230 -23.37 -10.67 -19.55
N ILE A 231 -24.55 -10.21 -19.11
CA ILE A 231 -25.40 -10.93 -18.15
C ILE A 231 -25.79 -12.30 -18.71
N THR A 232 -26.14 -12.39 -20.00
CA THR A 232 -26.50 -13.66 -20.65
C THR A 232 -25.30 -14.61 -20.71
N ILE A 233 -24.14 -14.13 -21.19
CA ILE A 233 -22.91 -14.93 -21.29
C ILE A 233 -22.48 -15.46 -19.92
N THR A 234 -22.46 -14.61 -18.88
CA THR A 234 -22.01 -15.02 -17.54
C THR A 234 -22.97 -16.04 -16.90
N ASN A 235 -24.29 -15.89 -17.10
CA ASN A 235 -25.26 -16.90 -16.68
C ASN A 235 -25.16 -18.22 -17.46
N ASP A 236 -24.89 -18.19 -18.77
CA ASP A 236 -24.68 -19.40 -19.58
C ASP A 236 -23.52 -20.25 -19.05
N ILE A 237 -22.40 -19.62 -18.65
CA ILE A 237 -21.26 -20.35 -18.06
C ILE A 237 -21.63 -20.98 -16.72
N ASN A 238 -22.32 -20.22 -15.86
CA ASN A 238 -22.70 -20.66 -14.52
C ASN A 238 -23.76 -21.78 -14.55
N ARG A 239 -24.49 -21.93 -15.65
CA ARG A 239 -25.38 -23.06 -15.94
C ARG A 239 -24.67 -24.25 -16.60
N GLY A 240 -23.39 -24.12 -16.95
CA GLY A 240 -22.65 -25.11 -17.74
C GLY A 240 -23.04 -25.19 -19.21
N SER A 241 -23.88 -24.27 -19.70
CA SER A 241 -24.35 -24.24 -21.10
C SER A 241 -23.27 -23.79 -22.08
N VAL A 242 -22.26 -23.07 -21.61
CA VAL A 242 -21.17 -22.48 -22.41
C VAL A 242 -19.84 -22.66 -21.66
N SER A 243 -18.81 -23.15 -22.35
CA SER A 243 -17.46 -23.26 -21.79
C SER A 243 -16.75 -21.90 -21.70
N ARG A 244 -15.72 -21.77 -20.84
CA ARG A 244 -14.94 -20.53 -20.67
C ARG A 244 -14.44 -19.97 -22.01
N MET A 245 -13.77 -20.80 -22.82
CA MET A 245 -13.28 -20.45 -24.16
C MET A 245 -14.38 -19.93 -25.10
N GLN A 246 -15.57 -20.54 -25.09
CA GLN A 246 -16.71 -20.06 -25.88
C GLN A 246 -17.24 -18.72 -25.35
N ALA A 247 -17.27 -18.51 -24.03
CA ALA A 247 -17.68 -17.26 -23.44
C ALA A 247 -16.65 -16.13 -23.66
N GLU A 248 -15.36 -16.41 -23.55
CA GLU A 248 -14.26 -15.51 -23.91
C GLU A 248 -14.40 -15.06 -25.38
N SER A 249 -14.69 -15.99 -26.29
CA SER A 249 -14.97 -15.70 -27.70
C SER A 249 -16.23 -14.84 -27.88
N LYS A 250 -17.34 -15.14 -27.18
CA LYS A 250 -18.54 -14.29 -27.18
C LYS A 250 -18.23 -12.87 -26.67
N ILE A 251 -17.47 -12.71 -25.59
CA ILE A 251 -17.09 -11.41 -25.02
C ILE A 251 -16.19 -10.62 -25.99
N LEU A 252 -15.22 -11.28 -26.63
CA LEU A 252 -14.38 -10.64 -27.65
C LEU A 252 -15.18 -10.17 -28.87
N SER A 253 -16.24 -10.89 -29.27
CA SER A 253 -17.12 -10.47 -30.37
C SER A 253 -17.98 -9.23 -30.07
N LEU A 254 -17.95 -8.71 -28.84
CA LEU A 254 -18.54 -7.42 -28.47
C LEU A 254 -17.60 -6.22 -28.72
N ILE A 255 -16.36 -6.47 -29.11
CA ILE A 255 -15.37 -5.45 -29.47
C ILE A 255 -15.40 -5.25 -30.99
N ASN A 256 -15.59 -4.02 -31.43
CA ASN A 256 -15.61 -3.60 -32.84
C ASN A 256 -14.95 -2.23 -33.03
N ASP A 257 -14.78 -1.78 -34.27
CA ASP A 257 -14.05 -0.54 -34.60
C ASP A 257 -14.69 0.75 -34.03
N SER A 258 -15.97 0.71 -33.66
CA SER A 258 -16.68 1.81 -32.98
C SER A 258 -16.64 1.73 -31.45
N THR A 259 -16.03 0.68 -30.87
CA THR A 259 -15.96 0.48 -29.42
C THR A 259 -14.92 1.41 -28.81
N ASN A 260 -15.33 2.28 -27.89
CA ASN A 260 -14.40 3.20 -27.24
C ASN A 260 -13.41 2.48 -26.31
N LYS A 261 -12.22 3.08 -26.09
CA LYS A 261 -11.11 2.42 -25.37
C LYS A 261 -11.47 1.99 -23.94
N ILE A 262 -12.34 2.74 -23.25
CA ILE A 262 -12.79 2.42 -21.89
C ILE A 262 -13.70 1.17 -21.91
N MET A 263 -14.64 1.08 -22.86
CA MET A 263 -15.47 -0.10 -23.06
C MET A 263 -14.63 -1.35 -23.42
N ILE A 264 -13.59 -1.21 -24.26
CA ILE A 264 -12.64 -2.31 -24.54
C ILE A 264 -12.00 -2.82 -23.24
N ARG A 265 -11.52 -1.93 -22.36
CA ARG A 265 -10.93 -2.29 -21.05
C ARG A 265 -11.91 -3.06 -20.16
N LEU A 266 -13.18 -2.65 -20.12
CA LEU A 266 -14.22 -3.32 -19.33
C LEU A 266 -14.63 -4.68 -19.91
N LEU A 267 -14.66 -4.84 -21.24
CA LEU A 267 -14.87 -6.14 -21.88
C LEU A 267 -13.69 -7.08 -21.62
N GLN A 268 -12.46 -6.59 -21.70
CA GLN A 268 -11.25 -7.34 -21.34
C GLN A 268 -11.19 -7.71 -19.85
N LEU A 269 -11.67 -6.83 -18.95
CA LEU A 269 -11.83 -7.11 -17.52
C LEU A 269 -12.75 -8.32 -17.29
N ILE A 270 -13.96 -8.32 -17.86
CA ILE A 270 -14.92 -9.41 -17.70
C ILE A 270 -14.39 -10.72 -18.33
N LYS A 271 -13.73 -10.64 -19.51
CA LYS A 271 -13.01 -11.79 -20.10
C LYS A 271 -11.96 -12.36 -19.13
N SER A 272 -11.11 -11.50 -18.58
CA SER A 272 -10.02 -11.89 -17.66
C SER A 272 -10.56 -12.50 -16.37
N MET A 273 -11.74 -12.07 -15.89
CA MET A 273 -12.46 -12.72 -14.80
C MET A 273 -12.99 -14.11 -15.17
N VAL A 274 -13.55 -14.30 -16.38
CA VAL A 274 -13.95 -15.64 -16.88
C VAL A 274 -12.75 -16.61 -16.95
N GLU A 275 -11.60 -16.13 -17.41
CA GLU A 275 -10.36 -16.92 -17.46
C GLU A 275 -9.84 -17.28 -16.06
N SER A 276 -9.75 -16.30 -15.15
CA SER A 276 -9.00 -16.42 -13.90
C SER A 276 -9.81 -16.86 -12.67
N LEU A 277 -11.09 -16.55 -12.56
CA LEU A 277 -11.85 -16.85 -11.33
C LEU A 277 -12.11 -18.36 -11.17
N PRO A 278 -12.16 -18.90 -9.94
CA PRO A 278 -12.69 -20.24 -9.70
C PRO A 278 -14.20 -20.28 -10.03
N PHE A 279 -14.72 -21.45 -10.42
CA PHE A 279 -16.15 -21.58 -10.75
C PHE A 279 -17.08 -21.30 -9.56
N ILE A 280 -16.64 -21.67 -8.36
CA ILE A 280 -17.40 -21.56 -7.10
C ILE A 280 -16.44 -20.98 -6.05
N ASN A 281 -16.99 -20.19 -5.13
CA ASN A 281 -16.27 -19.63 -4.00
C ASN A 281 -15.45 -20.66 -3.20
N GLN A 282 -14.21 -20.31 -2.83
CA GLN A 282 -13.38 -21.15 -1.97
C GLN A 282 -13.85 -21.05 -0.50
N LYS A 283 -14.02 -22.18 0.18
CA LYS A 283 -14.33 -22.23 1.64
C LYS A 283 -13.15 -21.82 2.55
N LYS A 284 -11.97 -21.62 1.98
CA LYS A 284 -10.71 -21.32 2.67
C LYS A 284 -10.52 -19.80 2.79
N GLU A 285 -9.94 -19.33 3.89
CA GLU A 285 -9.49 -17.94 4.05
C GLU A 285 -8.49 -17.56 2.92
N ILE A 286 -8.94 -16.70 1.99
CA ILE A 286 -8.08 -16.13 0.94
C ILE A 286 -7.13 -15.13 1.60
N LYS A 287 -5.82 -15.38 1.48
CA LYS A 287 -4.77 -14.54 2.06
C LYS A 287 -4.45 -13.36 1.15
N GLU A 288 -3.86 -12.30 1.70
CA GLU A 288 -3.53 -11.04 1.01
C GLU A 288 -2.79 -11.25 -0.32
N PHE A 289 -1.70 -12.02 -0.32
CA PHE A 289 -0.96 -12.35 -1.55
C PHE A 289 -1.78 -13.14 -2.58
N GLU A 290 -2.69 -14.01 -2.14
CA GLU A 290 -3.61 -14.77 -3.01
C GLU A 290 -4.66 -13.82 -3.62
N LEU A 291 -5.21 -12.90 -2.80
CA LEU A 291 -6.13 -11.85 -3.20
C LEU A 291 -5.52 -10.95 -4.29
N CYS A 292 -4.30 -10.44 -4.06
CA CYS A 292 -3.56 -9.65 -5.03
C CYS A 292 -3.33 -10.43 -6.34
N THR A 293 -2.64 -11.57 -6.28
CA THR A 293 -2.12 -12.24 -7.48
C THR A 293 -3.15 -13.07 -8.27
N ARG A 294 -4.15 -13.66 -7.60
CA ARG A 294 -5.14 -14.52 -8.29
C ARG A 294 -6.41 -13.80 -8.70
N TYR A 295 -6.84 -12.79 -7.94
CA TYR A 295 -8.16 -12.18 -8.11
C TYR A 295 -8.07 -10.72 -8.59
N LEU A 296 -7.25 -9.88 -7.97
CA LEU A 296 -7.15 -8.46 -8.33
C LEU A 296 -6.24 -8.21 -9.53
N GLN A 297 -5.11 -8.91 -9.65
CA GLN A 297 -4.15 -8.71 -10.74
C GLN A 297 -4.76 -8.85 -12.15
N PRO A 298 -5.52 -9.91 -12.48
CA PRO A 298 -6.11 -10.06 -13.82
C PRO A 298 -7.08 -8.92 -14.15
N CYS A 299 -7.61 -8.24 -13.13
CA CYS A 299 -8.55 -7.14 -13.25
C CYS A 299 -7.83 -5.80 -13.41
N PHE A 300 -6.92 -5.47 -12.50
CA PHE A 300 -6.19 -4.19 -12.49
C PHE A 300 -5.28 -4.04 -13.71
N GLN A 301 -4.70 -5.12 -14.23
CA GLN A 301 -3.96 -5.07 -15.49
C GLN A 301 -4.84 -4.61 -16.66
N LYS A 302 -6.08 -5.11 -16.80
CA LYS A 302 -6.98 -4.71 -17.90
C LYS A 302 -7.56 -3.31 -17.75
N LEU A 303 -7.70 -2.84 -16.51
CA LEU A 303 -8.10 -1.47 -16.23
C LEU A 303 -6.96 -0.45 -16.47
N PHE A 304 -5.72 -0.76 -16.09
CA PHE A 304 -4.67 0.25 -15.91
C PHE A 304 -3.39 0.07 -16.74
N ASP A 305 -3.08 -1.11 -17.28
CA ASP A 305 -1.98 -1.27 -18.25
C ASP A 305 -2.34 -0.48 -19.53
N CYS A 306 -1.49 0.42 -20.00
CA CYS A 306 -1.75 1.24 -21.19
C CYS A 306 -0.52 1.31 -22.10
N ASP A 307 -0.47 0.46 -23.11
CA ASP A 307 0.63 0.38 -24.08
C ASP A 307 0.89 1.72 -24.79
N GLU A 308 -0.16 2.49 -25.07
CA GLU A 308 -0.07 3.81 -25.74
C GLU A 308 0.65 4.88 -24.90
N ASN A 309 0.52 4.80 -23.58
CA ASN A 309 1.12 5.73 -22.62
C ASN A 309 2.27 5.09 -21.83
N GLN A 310 2.61 3.83 -22.11
CA GLN A 310 3.62 3.00 -21.43
C GLN A 310 3.41 2.81 -19.92
N PHE A 311 2.21 3.09 -19.38
CA PHE A 311 1.86 2.81 -17.99
C PHE A 311 1.65 1.31 -17.77
N ILE A 312 2.27 0.76 -16.72
CA ILE A 312 2.17 -0.65 -16.35
C ILE A 312 1.79 -0.76 -14.88
N PHE A 313 0.79 -1.60 -14.57
CA PHE A 313 0.45 -1.97 -13.21
C PHE A 313 1.43 -3.04 -12.66
N LYS A 314 2.00 -2.78 -11.48
CA LYS A 314 3.03 -3.62 -10.83
C LYS A 314 2.69 -3.83 -9.35
N TRP A 315 2.82 -5.07 -8.86
CA TRP A 315 2.85 -5.36 -7.42
C TRP A 315 4.27 -5.14 -6.85
N LEU A 316 4.37 -4.50 -5.70
CA LEU A 316 5.64 -4.07 -5.11
C LEU A 316 6.15 -5.08 -4.08
N ASN A 317 7.23 -5.79 -4.43
CA ASN A 317 7.96 -6.64 -3.48
C ASN A 317 9.27 -6.02 -2.96
N THR A 318 9.63 -4.83 -3.44
CA THR A 318 10.77 -3.98 -3.06
C THR A 318 10.34 -2.50 -3.05
N SER A 319 11.20 -1.59 -2.56
CA SER A 319 10.91 -0.15 -2.40
C SER A 319 10.89 0.63 -3.72
N CYS A 320 10.11 1.72 -3.77
CA CYS A 320 9.93 2.59 -4.95
C CYS A 320 10.92 3.76 -5.06
N PHE A 321 11.85 3.85 -4.11
CA PHE A 321 12.88 4.90 -4.05
C PHE A 321 14.25 4.23 -4.19
N SER A 322 15.15 4.89 -4.93
CA SER A 322 16.51 4.40 -5.20
C SER A 322 17.36 4.35 -3.92
N ASP A 323 18.42 3.54 -3.93
CA ASP A 323 19.27 3.22 -2.75
C ASP A 323 19.96 4.42 -2.06
N THR A 324 19.73 5.66 -2.53
CA THR A 324 20.11 6.92 -1.88
C THR A 324 19.11 7.36 -0.79
N ASP A 325 17.81 7.09 -0.97
CA ASP A 325 16.76 7.50 -0.05
C ASP A 325 16.46 6.38 0.95
N VAL A 326 17.27 6.32 2.01
CA VAL A 326 17.13 5.33 3.08
C VAL A 326 15.96 5.70 4.01
N ASP A 327 14.72 5.45 3.59
CA ASP A 327 13.58 5.38 4.53
C ASP A 327 13.74 4.16 5.46
N PRO A 328 13.92 4.33 6.79
CA PRO A 328 14.04 3.21 7.71
C PRO A 328 12.72 2.46 7.93
N ASN A 329 11.57 3.02 7.52
CA ASN A 329 10.24 2.62 7.99
C ASN A 329 9.52 1.56 7.15
N GLN A 330 10.15 1.01 6.10
CA GLN A 330 9.57 -0.01 5.22
C GLN A 330 8.28 0.42 4.48
N ASN A 331 7.99 1.72 4.38
CA ASN A 331 6.71 2.21 3.84
C ASN A 331 6.68 2.11 2.32
N ARG A 332 6.01 1.06 1.81
CA ARG A 332 5.67 0.90 0.38
C ARG A 332 4.19 0.59 0.21
N PRO A 333 3.51 1.06 -0.85
CA PRO A 333 2.19 0.55 -1.21
C PRO A 333 2.29 -0.91 -1.66
N ASP A 334 1.18 -1.65 -1.69
CA ASP A 334 1.16 -3.02 -2.21
C ASP A 334 1.33 -3.04 -3.74
N GLY A 335 0.77 -2.05 -4.44
CA GLY A 335 0.82 -1.93 -5.89
C GLY A 335 0.94 -0.50 -6.42
N LEU A 336 1.32 -0.39 -7.69
CA LEU A 336 1.75 0.84 -8.34
C LEU A 336 1.35 0.85 -9.82
N ILE A 337 0.99 2.02 -10.35
CA ILE A 337 0.84 2.27 -11.78
C ILE A 337 1.83 3.37 -12.16
N GLU A 338 2.80 3.03 -13.01
CA GLU A 338 3.92 3.90 -13.40
C GLU A 338 4.32 3.67 -14.86
N ASP A 339 4.84 4.74 -15.50
CA ASP A 339 5.64 4.68 -16.72
C ASP A 339 7.14 4.70 -16.33
N ASP A 340 8.06 4.84 -17.28
CA ASP A 340 9.52 4.90 -17.01
C ASP A 340 9.98 6.21 -16.32
N HIS A 341 9.08 7.13 -16.01
CA HIS A 341 9.38 8.49 -15.51
C HIS A 341 8.58 8.86 -14.24
N LYS A 342 7.33 8.40 -14.11
CA LYS A 342 6.40 8.80 -13.04
C LYS A 342 5.39 7.73 -12.65
N ALA A 343 5.03 7.74 -11.37
CA ALA A 343 3.87 7.04 -10.85
C ALA A 343 2.62 7.92 -10.95
N ILE A 344 1.49 7.37 -11.39
CA ILE A 344 0.19 8.07 -11.49
C ILE A 344 -0.88 7.50 -10.55
N GLY A 345 -0.68 6.31 -9.98
CA GLY A 345 -1.60 5.75 -8.99
C GLY A 345 -0.99 4.68 -8.09
N TYR A 346 -1.57 4.54 -6.90
CA TYR A 346 -1.12 3.63 -5.84
C TYR A 346 -2.23 2.68 -5.40
N ILE A 347 -1.87 1.49 -4.91
CA ILE A 347 -2.80 0.46 -4.44
C ILE A 347 -2.39 -0.08 -3.07
N GLU A 348 -3.36 -0.21 -2.16
CA GLU A 348 -3.27 -1.00 -0.92
C GLU A 348 -4.37 -2.08 -0.93
N VAL A 349 -4.02 -3.29 -0.49
CA VAL A 349 -4.92 -4.46 -0.50
C VAL A 349 -4.91 -5.12 0.88
N LYS A 350 -6.09 -5.34 1.47
CA LYS A 350 -6.20 -5.98 2.78
C LYS A 350 -7.19 -7.16 2.75
N SER A 351 -6.70 -8.29 3.22
CA SER A 351 -7.42 -9.55 3.28
C SER A 351 -8.62 -9.51 4.23
N ILE A 352 -9.60 -10.38 3.99
CA ILE A 352 -10.86 -10.47 4.75
C ILE A 352 -10.68 -10.61 6.27
N LYS A 353 -9.53 -11.13 6.69
CA LYS A 353 -9.05 -11.19 8.09
C LYS A 353 -8.97 -9.82 8.79
N HIS A 354 -8.89 -8.75 8.02
CA HIS A 354 -8.67 -7.39 8.52
C HIS A 354 -9.86 -6.46 8.30
N VAL A 355 -10.97 -6.93 7.72
CA VAL A 355 -12.21 -6.16 7.48
C VAL A 355 -12.85 -5.58 8.75
N LYS A 356 -12.55 -6.15 9.92
CA LYS A 356 -12.99 -5.66 11.26
C LYS A 356 -11.86 -4.97 12.06
N ASN A 357 -10.76 -4.60 11.41
CA ASN A 357 -9.62 -3.96 12.05
C ASN A 357 -9.47 -2.54 11.49
N HIS A 358 -10.30 -1.62 11.99
CA HIS A 358 -10.36 -0.23 11.53
C HIS A 358 -8.99 0.44 11.59
N LYS A 359 -8.19 0.17 12.64
CA LYS A 359 -6.82 0.70 12.77
C LYS A 359 -5.94 0.36 11.58
N LYS A 360 -6.04 -0.86 11.04
CA LYS A 360 -5.29 -1.27 9.83
C LYS A 360 -5.83 -0.58 8.58
N ILE A 361 -7.13 -0.71 8.30
CA ILE A 361 -7.73 -0.14 7.08
C ILE A 361 -7.49 1.37 7.01
N ASN A 362 -7.66 2.08 8.12
CA ASN A 362 -7.47 3.52 8.20
C ASN A 362 -5.97 3.91 8.19
N LEU A 363 -5.05 3.11 8.75
CA LEU A 363 -3.59 3.27 8.57
C LEU A 363 -3.19 3.13 7.10
N ASP A 364 -3.70 2.10 6.43
CA ASP A 364 -3.33 1.81 5.05
C ASP A 364 -3.95 2.84 4.09
N LEU A 365 -5.16 3.35 4.37
CA LEU A 365 -5.75 4.50 3.68
C LEU A 365 -4.97 5.80 3.94
N HIS A 366 -4.48 6.04 5.16
CA HIS A 366 -3.59 7.15 5.45
C HIS A 366 -2.30 7.06 4.64
N ARG A 367 -1.62 5.90 4.67
CA ARG A 367 -0.39 5.63 3.90
C ARG A 367 -0.62 5.85 2.40
N LEU A 368 -1.75 5.38 1.88
CA LEU A 368 -2.16 5.53 0.48
C LEU A 368 -2.33 7.02 0.07
N CYS A 369 -2.99 7.83 0.90
CA CYS A 369 -3.09 9.28 0.69
C CYS A 369 -1.72 9.99 0.81
N THR A 370 -0.88 9.59 1.78
CA THR A 370 0.50 10.07 1.94
C THR A 370 1.35 9.79 0.70
N PHE A 371 1.28 8.57 0.14
CA PHE A 371 1.97 8.20 -1.09
C PHE A 371 1.53 9.07 -2.26
N SER A 372 0.23 9.35 -2.42
CA SER A 372 -0.23 10.27 -3.47
C SER A 372 0.21 11.72 -3.27
N LYS A 373 0.31 12.23 -2.04
CA LYS A 373 0.88 13.57 -1.82
C LYS A 373 2.36 13.61 -2.22
N ALA A 374 3.14 12.60 -1.80
CA ALA A 374 4.56 12.49 -2.15
C ALA A 374 4.78 12.26 -3.66
N GLY A 375 3.93 11.46 -4.31
CA GLY A 375 3.96 11.21 -5.75
C GLY A 375 3.61 12.46 -6.56
N ALA A 376 2.53 13.17 -6.18
CA ALA A 376 2.17 14.44 -6.82
C ALA A 376 3.31 15.43 -6.73
N ALA A 377 3.89 15.61 -5.52
CA ALA A 377 5.06 16.46 -5.28
C ALA A 377 6.29 16.07 -6.12
N LYS A 378 6.65 14.78 -6.15
CA LYS A 378 7.83 14.27 -6.86
C LYS A 378 7.72 14.38 -8.38
N TYR A 379 6.53 14.18 -8.93
CA TYR A 379 6.32 14.01 -10.37
C TYR A 379 5.62 15.20 -11.05
N ASN A 380 5.38 16.32 -10.33
CA ASN A 380 4.69 17.51 -10.86
C ASN A 380 3.31 17.19 -11.47
N LEU A 381 2.54 16.35 -10.78
CA LEU A 381 1.24 15.87 -11.22
C LEU A 381 0.10 16.63 -10.57
N LYS A 382 -0.90 17.00 -11.39
CA LYS A 382 -2.14 17.60 -10.87
C LYS A 382 -3.03 16.55 -10.23
N HIS A 383 -3.07 15.37 -10.83
CA HIS A 383 -3.96 14.29 -10.44
C HIS A 383 -3.19 12.99 -10.16
N MET A 384 -3.61 12.27 -9.13
CA MET A 384 -3.24 10.88 -8.89
C MET A 384 -4.47 10.10 -8.47
N PHE A 385 -4.52 8.81 -8.76
CA PHE A 385 -5.60 7.94 -8.28
C PHE A 385 -5.12 6.95 -7.21
N GLN A 386 -6.05 6.49 -6.37
CA GLN A 386 -5.77 5.55 -5.30
C GLN A 386 -6.78 4.42 -5.31
N ILE A 387 -6.33 3.20 -5.01
CA ILE A 387 -7.20 2.03 -4.92
C ILE A 387 -7.00 1.35 -3.57
N MET A 388 -8.07 1.23 -2.80
CA MET A 388 -8.11 0.45 -1.56
C MET A 388 -9.01 -0.77 -1.79
N ALA A 389 -8.44 -1.98 -1.72
CA ALA A 389 -9.17 -3.22 -1.97
C ALA A 389 -9.26 -4.07 -0.68
N VAL A 390 -10.46 -4.16 -0.11
CA VAL A 390 -10.70 -4.89 1.15
C VAL A 390 -11.61 -6.10 0.92
N GLY A 391 -11.12 -7.29 1.25
CA GLY A 391 -11.92 -8.52 1.19
C GLY A 391 -13.09 -8.45 2.17
N LYS A 392 -14.32 -8.73 1.71
CA LYS A 392 -15.56 -8.60 2.50
C LYS A 392 -16.43 -9.84 2.36
N PHE A 393 -17.30 -10.04 3.35
CA PHE A 393 -18.41 -10.99 3.27
C PHE A 393 -19.73 -10.25 3.54
N THR A 394 -20.77 -10.57 2.80
CA THR A 394 -22.16 -10.22 3.14
C THR A 394 -22.93 -11.51 3.39
N ILE A 395 -23.46 -11.68 4.61
CA ILE A 395 -24.39 -12.78 4.91
C ILE A 395 -25.80 -12.21 4.83
N ILE A 396 -26.52 -12.53 3.76
CA ILE A 396 -27.96 -12.24 3.65
C ILE A 396 -28.70 -13.43 4.28
N LYS A 397 -29.44 -13.16 5.35
CA LYS A 397 -30.35 -14.13 5.97
C LYS A 397 -31.76 -13.92 5.41
N ILE A 398 -32.26 -14.89 4.65
CA ILE A 398 -33.66 -14.91 4.20
C ILE A 398 -34.41 -15.90 5.09
N THR A 399 -35.29 -15.37 5.94
CA THR A 399 -36.16 -16.15 6.82
C THR A 399 -37.49 -16.40 6.10
N LEU A 400 -37.72 -17.63 5.63
CA LEU A 400 -38.96 -17.96 4.92
C LEU A 400 -40.04 -18.40 5.94
N CYS A 401 -40.79 -17.42 6.46
CA CYS A 401 -41.71 -17.58 7.59
C CYS A 401 -42.75 -18.72 7.44
N ILE A 402 -43.10 -19.10 6.21
CA ILE A 402 -44.09 -20.15 5.91
C ILE A 402 -43.56 -21.56 6.26
N LEU A 403 -42.24 -21.79 6.27
CA LEU A 403 -41.65 -23.13 6.46
C LEU A 403 -40.64 -23.22 7.62
N LYS A 404 -40.37 -22.12 8.34
CA LYS A 404 -39.26 -22.02 9.34
C LYS A 404 -37.86 -22.33 8.77
N LEU A 405 -37.68 -22.37 7.45
CA LEU A 405 -36.35 -22.46 6.84
C LEU A 405 -35.64 -21.11 6.87
N PHE A 406 -34.40 -21.13 7.35
CA PHE A 406 -33.45 -20.03 7.28
C PHE A 406 -32.47 -20.28 6.13
N PHE A 407 -32.58 -19.52 5.05
CA PHE A 407 -31.59 -19.55 3.97
C PHE A 407 -30.51 -18.50 4.23
N PHE A 408 -29.26 -18.96 4.33
CA PHE A 408 -28.08 -18.12 4.48
C PHE A 408 -27.38 -18.01 3.13
N PHE A 409 -27.59 -16.90 2.42
CA PHE A 409 -26.80 -16.59 1.23
C PHE A 409 -25.54 -15.83 1.66
N ILE A 410 -24.39 -16.47 1.48
CA ILE A 410 -23.08 -15.86 1.74
C ILE A 410 -22.53 -15.37 0.40
N PHE A 411 -22.51 -14.05 0.23
CA PHE A 411 -21.80 -13.40 -0.85
C PHE A 411 -20.41 -13.05 -0.34
N LEU A 412 -19.39 -13.51 -1.04
CA LEU A 412 -18.01 -13.08 -0.84
C LEU A 412 -17.75 -11.91 -1.80
N GLY A 413 -16.49 -11.54 -1.97
CA GLY A 413 -16.09 -10.44 -2.83
C GLY A 413 -15.01 -9.55 -2.21
N THR A 414 -14.52 -8.63 -3.02
CA THR A 414 -13.59 -7.59 -2.60
C THR A 414 -14.25 -6.24 -2.84
N ASN A 415 -14.50 -5.46 -1.80
CA ASN A 415 -14.92 -4.08 -1.98
C ASN A 415 -13.67 -3.31 -2.43
N VAL A 416 -13.69 -2.81 -3.68
CA VAL A 416 -12.63 -2.00 -4.27
C VAL A 416 -13.13 -0.56 -4.30
N GLN A 417 -12.51 0.28 -3.47
CA GLN A 417 -12.74 1.72 -3.41
C GLN A 417 -11.74 2.42 -4.33
N PHE A 418 -12.25 3.24 -5.24
CA PHE A 418 -11.49 4.08 -6.16
C PHE A 418 -11.59 5.53 -5.70
N ASN A 419 -10.44 6.11 -5.36
CA ASN A 419 -10.31 7.53 -5.05
C ASN A 419 -9.50 8.24 -6.14
N ILE A 420 -9.73 9.53 -6.29
CA ILE A 420 -8.93 10.46 -7.10
C ILE A 420 -8.46 11.59 -6.19
N SER A 421 -7.27 12.12 -6.43
CA SER A 421 -6.75 13.28 -5.71
C SER A 421 -6.28 14.36 -6.66
N GLU A 422 -6.56 15.61 -6.31
CA GLU A 422 -6.16 16.82 -7.02
C GLU A 422 -5.26 17.69 -6.13
N ALA A 423 -4.11 18.09 -6.66
CA ALA A 423 -3.24 19.08 -6.02
C ALA A 423 -3.82 20.49 -6.24
N MET A 424 -4.05 21.22 -5.14
CA MET A 424 -4.57 22.58 -5.14
C MET A 424 -3.70 23.46 -4.23
N ASP A 425 -2.82 24.27 -4.83
CA ASP A 425 -1.86 25.16 -4.16
C ASP A 425 -0.98 24.46 -3.09
N ASP A 426 -1.42 24.44 -1.81
CA ASP A 426 -0.71 23.84 -0.67
C ASP A 426 -1.39 22.55 -0.12
N ILE A 427 -2.58 22.21 -0.62
CA ILE A 427 -3.38 21.07 -0.17
C ILE A 427 -3.52 19.99 -1.25
N LEU A 428 -3.64 18.73 -0.82
CA LEU A 428 -4.12 17.64 -1.67
C LEU A 428 -5.58 17.36 -1.30
N MET A 429 -6.51 17.64 -2.21
CA MET A 429 -7.89 17.17 -2.06
C MET A 429 -7.96 15.71 -2.55
N VAL A 430 -8.58 14.81 -1.78
CA VAL A 430 -8.76 13.39 -2.13
C VAL A 430 -10.24 13.07 -2.03
N LEU A 431 -10.84 12.53 -3.09
CA LEU A 431 -12.28 12.24 -3.15
C LEU A 431 -12.52 10.80 -3.57
N GLU A 432 -13.46 10.14 -2.91
CA GLU A 432 -14.00 8.87 -3.40
C GLU A 432 -14.77 9.11 -4.70
N LEU A 433 -14.42 8.39 -5.77
CA LEU A 433 -15.26 8.28 -6.96
C LEU A 433 -16.34 7.23 -6.72
N ASP A 434 -15.93 5.99 -6.40
CA ASP A 434 -16.86 4.92 -6.09
C ASP A 434 -16.26 3.71 -5.36
N CYS A 435 -17.12 2.96 -4.66
CA CYS A 435 -16.84 1.64 -4.11
C CYS A 435 -17.65 0.56 -4.87
N ILE A 436 -16.95 -0.39 -5.50
CA ILE A 436 -17.52 -1.46 -6.33
C ILE A 436 -17.02 -2.82 -5.83
N ARG A 437 -17.92 -3.81 -5.73
CA ARG A 437 -17.54 -5.17 -5.31
C ARG A 437 -17.07 -5.99 -6.50
N PHE A 438 -15.82 -6.43 -6.44
CA PHE A 438 -15.23 -7.36 -7.41
C PHE A 438 -15.50 -8.80 -6.93
N PRO A 439 -15.92 -9.71 -7.82
CA PRO A 439 -16.27 -11.10 -7.49
C PRO A 439 -15.01 -11.93 -7.15
N LEU A 440 -15.18 -12.95 -6.30
CA LEU A 440 -14.14 -13.94 -5.99
C LEU A 440 -14.41 -15.30 -6.65
N SER A 441 -15.52 -15.45 -7.37
CA SER A 441 -15.82 -16.64 -8.17
C SER A 441 -16.79 -16.35 -9.32
N LEU A 442 -16.93 -17.29 -10.25
CA LEU A 442 -17.64 -17.10 -11.51
C LEU A 442 -19.16 -17.03 -11.34
N ASP A 443 -19.70 -17.74 -10.34
CA ASP A 443 -21.08 -17.62 -9.83
C ASP A 443 -21.42 -16.21 -9.30
N GLU A 444 -20.42 -15.43 -8.87
CA GLU A 444 -20.59 -14.02 -8.48
C GLU A 444 -20.49 -13.03 -9.66
N LEU A 445 -19.84 -13.42 -10.77
CA LEU A 445 -19.56 -12.52 -11.89
C LEU A 445 -20.79 -11.81 -12.51
N PRO A 446 -21.98 -12.44 -12.66
CA PRO A 446 -23.20 -11.75 -13.12
C PRO A 446 -23.61 -10.55 -12.24
N GLN A 447 -23.19 -10.52 -10.97
CA GLN A 447 -23.51 -9.45 -10.03
C GLN A 447 -22.63 -8.21 -10.21
N LEU A 448 -21.45 -8.34 -10.83
CA LEU A 448 -20.60 -7.21 -11.21
C LEU A 448 -21.14 -6.48 -12.42
N VAL A 449 -21.76 -7.19 -13.37
CA VAL A 449 -22.12 -6.64 -14.69
C VAL A 449 -23.01 -5.38 -14.60
N PRO A 450 -24.05 -5.31 -13.73
CA PRO A 450 -24.82 -4.07 -13.50
C PRO A 450 -24.02 -2.87 -12.96
N TYR A 451 -22.81 -3.08 -12.43
CA TYR A 451 -21.94 -2.02 -11.95
C TYR A 451 -20.90 -1.55 -12.99
N LEU A 452 -20.92 -2.10 -14.21
CA LEU A 452 -20.02 -1.66 -15.28
C LEU A 452 -20.26 -0.21 -15.73
N ASP A 453 -21.48 0.32 -15.61
CA ASP A 453 -21.78 1.74 -15.85
C ASP A 453 -21.05 2.66 -14.84
N ARG A 454 -21.07 2.28 -13.55
CA ARG A 454 -20.32 2.98 -12.49
C ARG A 454 -18.81 2.84 -12.69
N LEU A 455 -18.32 1.64 -13.03
CA LEU A 455 -16.89 1.41 -13.27
C LEU A 455 -16.40 2.13 -14.54
N TYR A 456 -17.25 2.27 -15.57
CA TYR A 456 -16.97 3.07 -16.76
C TYR A 456 -16.66 4.51 -16.37
N ASN A 457 -17.55 5.16 -15.61
CA ASN A 457 -17.37 6.56 -15.19
C ASN A 457 -16.11 6.75 -14.33
N VAL A 458 -15.77 5.78 -13.48
CA VAL A 458 -14.52 5.79 -12.68
C VAL A 458 -13.28 5.70 -13.56
N VAL A 459 -13.25 4.74 -14.50
CA VAL A 459 -12.08 4.46 -15.35
C VAL A 459 -11.89 5.54 -16.41
N GLU A 460 -12.97 6.11 -16.95
CA GLU A 460 -12.92 7.23 -17.89
C GLU A 460 -12.33 8.48 -17.24
N VAL A 461 -12.78 8.86 -16.03
CA VAL A 461 -12.23 10.00 -15.28
C VAL A 461 -10.77 9.78 -14.89
N ILE A 462 -10.39 8.57 -14.43
CA ILE A 462 -8.99 8.24 -14.14
C ILE A 462 -8.14 8.37 -15.42
N HIS A 463 -8.61 7.87 -16.56
CA HIS A 463 -7.89 7.96 -17.83
C HIS A 463 -7.73 9.43 -18.29
N TYR A 464 -8.80 10.22 -18.23
CA TYR A 464 -8.80 11.62 -18.63
C TYR A 464 -7.82 12.45 -17.77
N LEU A 465 -7.95 12.36 -16.44
CA LEU A 465 -7.21 13.19 -15.49
C LEU A 465 -5.76 12.74 -15.26
N CYS A 466 -5.50 11.43 -15.23
CA CYS A 466 -4.17 10.90 -14.85
C CYS A 466 -3.29 10.50 -16.05
N TYR A 467 -3.87 10.01 -17.15
CA TYR A 467 -3.12 9.52 -18.32
C TYR A 467 -2.96 10.60 -19.40
N THR A 468 -4.02 11.38 -19.70
CA THR A 468 -4.00 12.37 -20.80
C THR A 468 -3.76 13.83 -20.39
N SER A 469 -4.15 14.26 -19.18
CA SER A 469 -4.12 15.68 -18.79
C SER A 469 -3.56 15.89 -17.39
N ASN A 470 -2.32 15.43 -17.18
CA ASN A 470 -1.68 15.36 -15.87
C ASN A 470 -0.31 16.06 -15.82
N THR A 471 -0.35 17.39 -15.74
CA THR A 471 0.81 18.27 -15.47
C THR A 471 0.39 19.40 -14.52
N PHE A 472 1.26 19.75 -13.57
CA PHE A 472 1.03 20.82 -12.61
C PHE A 472 2.34 21.52 -12.25
N THR A 473 2.35 22.85 -12.28
CA THR A 473 3.44 23.61 -11.67
C THR A 473 3.19 23.64 -10.17
N ILE A 474 3.94 22.84 -9.41
CA ILE A 474 3.82 22.81 -7.95
C ILE A 474 4.21 24.17 -7.36
N SER A 475 3.34 24.71 -6.50
CA SER A 475 3.68 25.86 -5.67
C SER A 475 4.68 25.45 -4.58
N ASN A 476 5.63 26.32 -4.25
CA ASN A 476 6.53 26.16 -3.09
C ASN A 476 5.78 26.00 -1.76
N SER A 477 4.47 26.29 -1.72
CA SER A 477 3.60 26.04 -0.56
C SER A 477 3.11 24.59 -0.42
N PHE A 478 3.27 23.72 -1.43
CA PHE A 478 2.90 22.30 -1.37
C PHE A 478 3.92 21.49 -0.56
N LYS A 479 3.92 21.72 0.77
CA LYS A 479 4.77 21.01 1.74
C LYS A 479 4.56 19.48 1.63
N PRO A 480 5.52 18.65 2.07
CA PRO A 480 5.31 17.20 2.18
C PRO A 480 4.16 16.83 3.13
N ALA A 481 3.86 15.54 3.27
CA ALA A 481 3.02 15.03 4.35
C ALA A 481 3.85 14.87 5.64
N LEU A 482 3.20 14.72 6.80
CA LEU A 482 3.91 14.52 8.06
C LEU A 482 4.62 13.16 8.11
N ASP A 483 5.83 13.16 8.63
CA ASP A 483 6.64 11.96 8.82
C ASP A 483 5.98 10.91 9.71
N ALA A 484 6.24 9.64 9.43
CA ALA A 484 5.78 8.53 10.25
C ALA A 484 6.28 8.62 11.71
N LYS A 485 7.41 9.28 11.98
CA LYS A 485 7.89 9.60 13.33
C LYS A 485 6.96 10.57 14.07
N VAL A 486 6.53 11.63 13.39
CA VAL A 486 5.63 12.69 13.92
C VAL A 486 4.24 12.11 14.18
N ILE A 487 3.68 11.42 13.20
CA ILE A 487 2.37 10.74 13.34
C ILE A 487 2.39 9.75 14.52
N LYS A 488 3.46 8.95 14.67
CA LYS A 488 3.61 8.01 15.78
C LYS A 488 3.76 8.67 17.16
N ALA A 489 4.20 9.93 17.24
CA ALA A 489 4.34 10.67 18.49
C ALA A 489 3.01 11.29 18.96
N ILE A 490 2.18 11.81 18.05
CA ILE A 490 0.85 12.37 18.35
C ILE A 490 -0.25 11.31 18.54
N MET A 491 0.06 10.03 18.35
CA MET A 491 -0.92 8.94 18.33
C MET A 491 -0.95 8.11 19.63
N GLU A 492 -2.14 7.60 19.95
CA GLU A 492 -2.32 6.65 21.03
C GLU A 492 -1.62 5.32 20.73
N LYS A 493 -0.79 4.87 21.68
CA LYS A 493 -0.03 3.61 21.60
C LYS A 493 -0.91 2.36 21.71
N SER A 494 -2.14 2.51 22.20
CA SER A 494 -3.16 1.47 22.32
C SER A 494 -3.69 1.00 20.96
N THR A 495 -4.40 -0.12 20.96
CA THR A 495 -5.29 -0.52 19.84
C THR A 495 -6.65 -0.90 20.42
N ASP A 496 -7.71 -0.27 19.94
CA ASP A 496 -9.05 -0.49 20.47
C ASP A 496 -10.02 -0.80 19.32
N ARG A 497 -10.54 -2.02 19.32
CA ARG A 497 -11.43 -2.53 18.27
C ARG A 497 -12.90 -2.20 18.52
N THR A 498 -13.22 -1.52 19.62
CA THR A 498 -14.58 -1.12 19.98
C THR A 498 -14.92 0.30 19.57
N ARG A 499 -13.91 1.12 19.20
CA ARG A 499 -14.11 2.52 18.82
C ARG A 499 -14.89 2.66 17.53
N GLU A 500 -15.81 3.62 17.55
CA GLU A 500 -16.52 4.06 16.36
C GLU A 500 -15.56 4.66 15.34
N ASN A 501 -15.76 4.27 14.09
CA ASN A 501 -15.02 4.74 12.93
C ASN A 501 -16.03 5.42 12.01
N PRO A 502 -15.96 6.74 11.76
CA PRO A 502 -16.94 7.46 10.95
C PRO A 502 -16.93 7.07 9.46
N PHE A 503 -15.98 6.22 9.03
CA PHE A 503 -15.88 5.65 7.69
C PHE A 503 -16.28 4.15 7.65
N TYR A 504 -16.76 3.56 8.75
CA TYR A 504 -17.15 2.15 8.78
C TYR A 504 -18.62 1.94 8.37
N HIS A 505 -18.82 1.48 7.13
CA HIS A 505 -20.13 1.07 6.61
C HIS A 505 -20.42 -0.42 6.90
N PRO A 506 -21.24 -0.77 7.91
CA PRO A 506 -21.58 -2.17 8.19
C PRO A 506 -22.39 -2.83 7.06
N HIS A 507 -23.09 -2.04 6.23
CA HIS A 507 -24.10 -2.52 5.28
C HIS A 507 -23.93 -1.98 3.85
N HIS A 508 -22.80 -2.34 3.22
CA HIS A 508 -22.55 -2.30 1.77
C HIS A 508 -21.75 -3.55 1.34
#